data_AF-A0A952MEK6-F1
#
_entry.id   AF-A0A952MEK6-F1
#
_cell.length_a   1.000
_cell.length_b   1.000
_cell.length_c   1.000
_cell.angle_alpha   90.00
_cell.angle_beta   90.00
_cell.angle_gamma   90.00
#
_symmetry.space_group_name_H-M   'P 1'
#
loop_
_entity.id
_entity.type
_entity.pdbx_description
1 polymer ?
#
loop_
_entity_poly.entity_id
_entity_poly.type
_entity_poly.pdbx_seq_one_letter_code
_entity_poly.pdbx_strand_id
1 'polypeptide(L)'
;MLRKAPFFSLLVISFLGQAQILPESKPYSTEEHRQLVSELIQSLAPKIESPDVNQVEDWQAWRTVDNYTFGKNRGSLPMIADLDALHPYFREKVEQLISICKAKGIELALVETYRTHAKQNEYKAMGKKYTRSVGGHSKHQYGLAVDVVPIKDSVARWDDVKLWKKVGTVGEQLGLRWGGRWRNPYDPGHFEWTGGLTSYHLATGLQPQLPKTYRNPCLEEELASLYEGWQAWEAEQATLASKPLASANTN
;
A
#
# COMPACT_ATOMS: atom_id res chain seq x y z
N MET A 1 -19.04 0.72 -66.61
CA MET A 1 -18.19 -0.34 -67.20
C MET A 1 -17.07 -0.67 -66.20
N LEU A 2 -16.96 -1.94 -65.83
CA LEU A 2 -16.14 -2.46 -64.72
C LEU A 2 -14.62 -2.32 -64.97
N ARG A 3 -13.87 -2.04 -63.89
CA ARG A 3 -12.42 -2.19 -63.76
C ARG A 3 -11.99 -3.66 -63.91
N LYS A 4 -10.76 -3.92 -64.38
CA LYS A 4 -9.84 -4.93 -63.80
C LYS A 4 -8.42 -4.85 -64.37
N ALA A 5 -7.48 -5.08 -63.45
CA ALA A 5 -6.02 -5.03 -63.54
C ALA A 5 -5.41 -6.25 -64.27
N PRO A 6 -4.12 -6.20 -64.68
CA PRO A 6 -3.50 -7.29 -65.41
C PRO A 6 -3.03 -8.45 -64.51
N PHE A 7 -3.19 -9.64 -65.08
CA PHE A 7 -2.81 -10.96 -64.59
C PHE A 7 -1.30 -11.09 -64.39
N PHE A 8 -0.88 -11.63 -63.25
CA PHE A 8 0.46 -12.17 -63.03
C PHE A 8 0.44 -13.70 -63.17
N SER A 9 1.49 -14.20 -63.83
CA SER A 9 1.72 -15.59 -64.24
C SER A 9 1.76 -16.58 -63.08
N LEU A 10 1.06 -17.72 -63.23
CA LEU A 10 1.19 -18.89 -62.36
C LEU A 10 2.47 -19.67 -62.72
N LEU A 11 3.40 -19.75 -61.78
CA LEU A 11 4.48 -20.75 -61.80
C LEU A 11 4.07 -21.88 -60.84
N VAL A 12 3.72 -23.04 -61.41
CA VAL A 12 3.46 -24.27 -60.65
C VAL A 12 4.80 -24.99 -60.48
N ILE A 13 5.33 -25.04 -59.26
CA ILE A 13 6.45 -25.91 -58.91
C ILE A 13 5.88 -27.07 -58.09
N SER A 14 5.80 -28.24 -58.72
CA SER A 14 5.51 -29.52 -58.09
C SER A 14 6.73 -30.00 -57.30
N PHE A 15 6.66 -29.98 -55.97
CA PHE A 15 7.60 -30.72 -55.11
C PHE A 15 6.97 -32.07 -54.72
N LEU A 16 7.58 -33.16 -55.19
CA LEU A 16 7.36 -34.49 -54.66
C LEU A 16 7.81 -34.51 -53.19
N GLY A 17 6.88 -34.71 -52.27
CA GLY A 17 7.20 -34.98 -50.87
C GLY A 17 7.81 -36.38 -50.74
N GLN A 18 9.11 -36.46 -50.50
CA GLN A 18 9.70 -37.63 -49.87
C GLN A 18 9.45 -37.51 -48.36
N ALA A 19 8.50 -38.29 -47.84
CA ALA A 19 8.39 -38.50 -46.41
C ALA A 19 9.61 -39.30 -45.95
N GLN A 20 10.59 -38.62 -45.33
CA GLN A 20 11.64 -39.30 -44.58
C GLN A 20 11.01 -39.83 -43.30
N ILE A 21 10.90 -41.15 -43.21
CA ILE A 21 10.56 -41.86 -41.97
C ILE A 21 11.72 -41.60 -41.00
N LEU A 22 11.45 -40.83 -39.93
CA LEU A 22 12.39 -40.70 -38.82
C LEU A 22 12.61 -42.09 -38.21
N PRO A 23 13.85 -42.50 -37.90
CA PRO A 23 14.08 -43.77 -37.24
C PRO A 23 13.31 -43.79 -35.92
N GLU A 24 12.53 -44.85 -35.71
CA GLU A 24 11.80 -45.11 -34.48
C GLU A 24 12.83 -45.11 -33.32
N SER A 25 12.86 -44.03 -32.54
CA SER A 25 13.77 -43.93 -31.40
C SER A 25 13.38 -45.02 -30.42
N LYS A 26 14.34 -45.84 -29.99
CA LYS A 26 14.10 -46.89 -28.99
C LYS A 26 13.30 -46.32 -27.81
N PRO A 27 12.23 -46.99 -27.35
CA PRO A 27 11.52 -46.54 -26.17
C PRO A 27 12.51 -46.49 -25.01
N TYR A 28 12.52 -45.37 -24.27
CA TYR A 28 13.37 -45.20 -23.10
C TYR A 28 13.25 -46.42 -22.20
N SER A 29 14.40 -46.95 -21.77
CA SER A 29 14.39 -47.98 -20.73
C SER A 29 13.74 -47.41 -19.46
N THR A 30 13.21 -48.28 -18.62
CA THR A 30 12.55 -47.87 -17.36
C THR A 30 13.48 -47.02 -16.49
N GLU A 31 14.80 -47.27 -16.56
CA GLU A 31 15.79 -46.54 -15.79
C GLU A 31 16.06 -45.14 -16.37
N GLU A 32 16.20 -45.03 -17.70
CA GLU A 32 16.34 -43.72 -18.35
C GLU A 32 15.10 -42.84 -18.15
N HIS A 33 13.91 -43.44 -18.21
CA HIS A 33 12.67 -42.73 -17.92
C HIS A 33 12.61 -42.26 -16.47
N ARG A 34 13.01 -43.13 -15.53
CA ARG A 34 13.07 -42.79 -14.10
C ARG A 34 14.05 -41.66 -13.84
N GLN A 35 15.20 -41.67 -14.50
CA GLN A 35 16.22 -40.63 -14.34
C GLN A 35 15.75 -39.29 -14.88
N LEU A 36 15.13 -39.26 -16.07
CA LEU A 36 14.55 -38.04 -16.64
C LEU A 36 13.41 -37.48 -15.78
N VAL A 37 12.54 -38.34 -15.25
CA VAL A 37 11.47 -37.92 -14.34
C VAL A 37 12.05 -37.39 -13.03
N SER A 38 13.11 -38.02 -12.49
CA SER A 38 13.80 -37.55 -11.29
C SER A 38 14.45 -36.20 -11.51
N GLU A 39 15.13 -35.98 -12.64
CA GLU A 39 15.75 -34.70 -13.00
C GLU A 39 14.70 -33.59 -13.19
N LEU A 40 13.57 -33.92 -13.84
CA LEU A 40 12.45 -33.00 -13.99
C LEU A 40 11.85 -32.62 -12.63
N ILE A 41 11.58 -33.61 -11.77
CA ILE A 41 11.09 -33.36 -10.41
C ILE A 41 12.10 -32.52 -9.62
N GLN A 42 13.40 -32.78 -9.74
CA GLN A 42 14.45 -32.00 -9.08
C GLN A 42 14.51 -30.56 -9.61
N SER A 43 14.24 -30.35 -10.91
CA SER A 43 14.23 -29.03 -11.55
C SER A 43 12.97 -28.21 -11.22
N LEU A 44 11.86 -28.90 -10.95
CA LEU A 44 10.58 -28.30 -10.59
C LEU A 44 10.37 -28.19 -9.08
N ALA A 45 11.13 -28.96 -8.29
CA ALA A 45 11.12 -28.87 -6.84
C ALA A 45 11.64 -27.48 -6.45
N PRO A 46 10.87 -26.68 -5.69
CA PRO A 46 11.37 -25.42 -5.20
C PRO A 46 12.62 -25.68 -4.37
N LYS A 47 13.71 -24.97 -4.68
CA LYS A 47 14.88 -24.94 -3.80
C LYS A 47 14.41 -24.39 -2.46
N ILE A 48 14.29 -25.25 -1.47
CA ILE A 48 14.16 -24.83 -0.08
C ILE A 48 15.53 -24.32 0.31
N GLU A 49 15.77 -23.03 0.07
CA GLU A 49 16.86 -22.34 0.73
C GLU A 49 16.59 -22.41 2.23
N SER A 50 17.54 -22.98 2.97
CA SER A 50 17.52 -22.92 4.44
C SER A 50 17.39 -21.46 4.85
N PRO A 51 16.48 -21.11 5.78
CA PRO A 51 16.30 -19.72 6.17
C PRO A 51 17.62 -19.18 6.69
N ASP A 52 18.11 -18.13 6.02
CA ASP A 52 19.21 -17.31 6.50
C ASP A 52 18.79 -16.72 7.84
N VAL A 53 19.56 -17.00 8.90
CA VAL A 53 19.28 -16.61 10.29
C VAL A 53 19.51 -15.09 10.50
N ASN A 54 19.58 -14.31 9.42
CA ASN A 54 19.64 -12.85 9.42
C ASN A 54 18.55 -12.20 8.55
N GLN A 55 17.34 -12.76 8.50
CA GLN A 55 16.18 -11.96 8.09
C GLN A 55 15.91 -10.93 9.19
N VAL A 56 16.41 -9.71 8.99
CA VAL A 56 15.88 -8.52 9.67
C VAL A 56 14.39 -8.53 9.38
N GLU A 57 13.58 -8.71 10.40
CA GLU A 57 12.13 -8.85 10.24
C GLU A 57 11.57 -7.65 9.45
N ASP A 58 11.00 -7.91 8.26
CA ASP A 58 10.65 -6.90 7.24
C ASP A 58 9.68 -5.79 7.74
N TRP A 59 9.05 -5.97 8.91
CA TRP A 59 8.20 -4.96 9.53
C TRP A 59 8.98 -3.71 10.01
N GLN A 60 10.31 -3.78 10.18
CA GLN A 60 11.13 -2.62 10.52
C GLN A 60 11.28 -1.59 9.39
N ALA A 61 10.72 -1.86 8.21
CA ALA A 61 10.98 -1.06 7.01
C ALA A 61 9.86 -0.07 6.61
N TRP A 62 8.81 0.13 7.42
CA TRP A 62 7.80 1.14 7.08
C TRP A 62 8.42 2.53 7.03
N ARG A 63 8.20 3.22 5.91
CA ARG A 63 8.69 4.57 5.68
C ARG A 63 8.13 5.53 6.71
N THR A 64 9.02 6.35 7.25
CA THR A 64 8.66 7.48 8.09
C THR A 64 8.94 8.80 7.40
N VAL A 65 8.24 9.86 7.82
CA VAL A 65 8.57 11.25 7.48
C VAL A 65 8.96 12.01 8.74
N ASP A 66 9.86 12.97 8.60
CA ASP A 66 10.27 13.81 9.73
C ASP A 66 9.10 14.70 10.17
N ASN A 67 9.04 14.96 11.47
CA ASN A 67 7.98 15.75 12.10
C ASN A 67 7.89 17.21 11.62
N TYR A 68 8.82 17.67 10.77
CA TYR A 68 8.85 19.01 10.19
C TYR A 68 8.93 19.01 8.65
N THR A 69 8.94 17.85 7.97
CA THR A 69 9.12 17.73 6.50
C THR A 69 8.22 18.68 5.72
N PHE A 70 6.98 18.87 6.16
CA PHE A 70 5.98 19.70 5.49
C PHE A 70 5.74 21.05 6.18
N GLY A 71 6.73 21.57 6.91
CA GLY A 71 6.69 22.91 7.51
C GLY A 71 5.72 23.08 8.68
N LYS A 72 5.23 21.98 9.25
CA LYS A 72 4.37 21.97 10.45
C LYS A 72 5.01 21.07 11.49
N ASN A 73 5.10 21.54 12.74
CA ASN A 73 5.55 20.72 13.88
C ASN A 73 4.55 19.59 14.13
N ARG A 74 5.01 18.35 14.11
CA ARG A 74 4.22 17.15 14.39
C ARG A 74 4.78 16.35 15.55
N GLY A 75 5.38 17.01 16.53
CA GLY A 75 5.87 16.37 17.75
C GLY A 75 7.27 15.78 17.58
N SER A 76 7.54 14.75 18.36
CA SER A 76 8.86 14.13 18.52
C SER A 76 8.89 12.67 18.09
N LEU A 77 7.79 11.94 18.28
CA LEU A 77 7.69 10.55 17.83
C LEU A 77 7.68 10.47 16.29
N PRO A 78 8.27 9.46 15.65
CA PRO A 78 8.26 9.34 14.19
C PRO A 78 6.84 9.30 13.62
N MET A 79 6.64 9.86 12.42
CA MET A 79 5.39 9.75 11.68
C MET A 79 5.51 8.64 10.65
N ILE A 80 4.66 7.62 10.76
CA ILE A 80 4.62 6.50 9.81
C ILE A 80 3.85 6.98 8.58
N ALA A 81 4.49 6.96 7.42
CA ALA A 81 3.96 7.44 6.15
C ALA A 81 4.16 6.38 5.06
N ASP A 82 3.72 5.16 5.36
CA ASP A 82 3.83 4.00 4.48
C ASP A 82 2.44 3.47 4.12
N LEU A 83 2.21 3.22 2.83
CA LEU A 83 0.97 2.63 2.35
C LEU A 83 0.80 1.20 2.87
N ASP A 84 1.90 0.48 3.10
CA ASP A 84 1.88 -0.87 3.61
C ASP A 84 1.39 -0.93 5.07
N ALA A 85 1.43 0.20 5.79
CA ALA A 85 0.85 0.34 7.13
C ALA A 85 -0.70 0.51 7.14
N LEU A 86 -1.35 0.54 5.97
CA LEU A 86 -2.81 0.66 5.84
C LEU A 86 -3.47 -0.71 5.63
N HIS A 87 -4.74 -0.80 6.02
CA HIS A 87 -5.59 -1.95 5.69
C HIS A 87 -5.60 -2.17 4.16
N PRO A 88 -5.41 -3.40 3.61
CA PRO A 88 -5.22 -3.64 2.17
C PRO A 88 -6.29 -3.01 1.26
N TYR A 89 -7.57 -3.21 1.60
CA TYR A 89 -8.67 -2.55 0.87
C TYR A 89 -8.57 -1.01 0.86
N PHE A 90 -8.19 -0.39 1.98
CA PHE A 90 -8.03 1.06 2.05
C PHE A 90 -6.77 1.52 1.32
N ARG A 91 -5.67 0.77 1.43
CA ARG A 91 -4.41 0.99 0.69
C ARG A 91 -4.69 1.16 -0.80
N GLU A 92 -5.42 0.22 -1.41
CA GLU A 92 -5.79 0.29 -2.83
C GLU A 92 -6.57 1.57 -3.19
N LYS A 93 -7.44 2.06 -2.28
CA LYS A 93 -8.17 3.31 -2.50
C LYS A 93 -7.27 4.53 -2.40
N VAL A 94 -6.29 4.52 -1.50
CA VAL A 94 -5.31 5.60 -1.37
C VAL A 94 -4.36 5.61 -2.57
N GLU A 95 -3.93 4.45 -3.06
CA GLU A 95 -3.14 4.33 -4.30
C GLU A 95 -3.90 4.87 -5.52
N GLN A 96 -5.18 4.52 -5.65
CA GLN A 96 -6.05 5.07 -6.69
C GLN A 96 -6.16 6.59 -6.58
N LEU A 97 -6.32 7.13 -5.37
CA LEU A 97 -6.36 8.58 -5.12
C LEU A 97 -5.07 9.26 -5.60
N ILE A 98 -3.91 8.72 -5.21
CA ILE A 98 -2.60 9.25 -5.59
C ILE A 98 -2.42 9.18 -7.11
N SER A 99 -2.71 8.04 -7.73
CA SER A 99 -2.57 7.82 -9.17
C SER A 99 -3.47 8.77 -10.00
N ILE A 100 -4.75 8.91 -9.62
CA ILE A 100 -5.68 9.79 -10.31
C ILE A 100 -5.29 11.27 -10.13
N CYS A 101 -4.85 11.67 -8.94
CA CYS A 101 -4.36 13.03 -8.71
C CYS A 101 -3.11 13.31 -9.55
N LYS A 102 -2.16 12.38 -9.59
CA LYS A 102 -0.94 12.49 -10.39
C LYS A 102 -1.25 12.63 -11.88
N ALA A 103 -2.18 11.83 -12.41
CA ALA A 103 -2.65 11.93 -13.79
C ALA A 103 -3.30 13.30 -14.12
N LYS A 104 -3.80 14.02 -13.10
CA LYS A 104 -4.35 15.38 -13.21
C LYS A 104 -3.29 16.47 -12.93
N GLY A 105 -2.02 16.12 -12.83
CA GLY A 105 -0.91 17.03 -12.55
C GLY A 105 -0.87 17.51 -11.09
N ILE A 106 -1.40 16.72 -10.16
CA ILE A 106 -1.39 17.00 -8.72
C ILE A 106 -0.57 15.92 -8.04
N GLU A 107 0.67 16.25 -7.67
CA GLU A 107 1.51 15.36 -6.85
C GLU A 107 1.02 15.39 -5.40
N LEU A 108 0.89 14.22 -4.78
CA LEU A 108 0.52 14.06 -3.38
C LEU A 108 1.67 13.42 -2.62
N ALA A 109 2.06 14.02 -1.50
CA ALA A 109 2.95 13.39 -0.53
C ALA A 109 2.14 12.80 0.63
N LEU A 110 2.57 11.64 1.12
CA LEU A 110 2.05 11.04 2.34
C LEU A 110 2.58 11.81 3.54
N VAL A 111 1.67 12.17 4.44
CA VAL A 111 1.99 12.83 5.70
C VAL A 111 1.94 11.79 6.82
N GLU A 112 0.83 11.07 6.96
CA GLU A 112 0.71 10.07 8.02
C GLU A 112 -0.30 9.00 7.65
N THR A 113 0.02 7.76 7.96
CA THR A 113 -0.77 6.57 7.63
C THR A 113 -1.23 5.93 8.94
N TYR A 114 -0.55 4.89 9.39
CA TYR A 114 -0.75 4.34 10.71
C TYR A 114 -0.25 5.32 11.79
N ARG A 115 -1.02 5.47 12.86
CA ARG A 115 -0.63 6.29 14.02
C ARG A 115 -0.80 5.44 15.26
N THR A 116 0.24 5.32 16.06
CA THR A 116 0.19 4.55 17.32
C THR A 116 -0.64 5.27 18.38
N HIS A 117 -0.99 4.57 19.47
CA HIS A 117 -1.61 5.19 20.64
C HIS A 117 -0.69 6.22 21.29
N ALA A 118 0.61 5.95 21.36
CA ALA A 118 1.60 6.88 21.88
C ALA A 118 1.63 8.19 21.06
N LYS A 119 1.67 8.10 19.73
CA LYS A 119 1.64 9.26 18.83
C LYS A 119 0.33 10.04 18.92
N GLN A 120 -0.80 9.35 19.00
CA GLN A 120 -2.10 9.98 19.18
C GLN A 120 -2.18 10.76 20.51
N ASN A 121 -1.60 10.21 21.57
CA ASN A 121 -1.51 10.87 22.88
C ASN A 121 -0.53 12.06 22.87
N GLU A 122 0.57 11.98 22.12
CA GLU A 122 1.45 13.14 21.87
C GLU A 122 0.66 14.28 21.21
N TYR A 123 -0.08 14.00 20.13
CA TYR A 123 -0.94 15.00 19.49
C TYR A 123 -1.99 15.58 20.43
N LYS A 124 -2.57 14.73 21.29
CA LYS A 124 -3.53 15.17 22.31
C LYS A 124 -2.88 16.14 23.29
N ALA A 125 -1.65 15.88 23.74
CA ALA A 125 -0.88 16.74 24.63
C ALA A 125 -0.47 18.06 23.95
N MET A 126 -0.16 18.04 22.65
CA MET A 126 0.13 19.23 21.84
C MET A 126 -1.11 20.13 21.63
N GLY A 127 -2.31 19.62 21.93
CA GLY A 127 -3.53 20.41 22.04
C GLY A 127 -4.55 20.21 20.93
N LYS A 128 -5.72 20.86 21.09
CA LYS A 128 -6.93 20.66 20.27
C LYS A 128 -6.76 20.94 18.77
N LYS A 129 -5.70 21.67 18.39
CA LYS A 129 -5.35 21.92 16.99
C LYS A 129 -4.94 20.64 16.26
N TYR A 130 -4.31 19.69 16.97
CA TYR A 130 -3.85 18.42 16.40
C TYR A 130 -4.91 17.35 16.52
N THR A 131 -5.52 17.21 17.69
CA THR A 131 -6.61 16.25 17.91
C THR A 131 -7.40 16.58 19.16
N ARG A 132 -8.65 16.11 19.21
CA ARG A 132 -9.46 16.07 20.43
C ARG A 132 -9.54 14.65 21.02
N SER A 133 -9.14 13.64 20.27
CA SER A 133 -9.21 12.22 20.65
C SER A 133 -7.96 11.76 21.38
N VAL A 134 -8.15 10.88 22.37
CA VAL A 134 -7.06 10.13 23.02
C VAL A 134 -6.70 8.89 22.19
N GLY A 135 -5.67 8.15 22.62
CA GLY A 135 -5.33 6.83 22.10
C GLY A 135 -6.56 5.92 21.94
N GLY A 136 -6.66 5.16 20.84
CA GLY A 136 -7.77 4.28 20.49
C GLY A 136 -8.95 4.96 19.80
N HIS A 137 -8.94 6.29 19.61
CA HIS A 137 -10.12 7.01 19.12
C HIS A 137 -9.91 7.79 17.80
N SER A 138 -8.94 7.36 16.99
CA SER A 138 -8.69 7.82 15.63
C SER A 138 -8.62 6.65 14.66
N LYS A 139 -9.08 6.84 13.41
CA LYS A 139 -9.00 5.80 12.38
C LYS A 139 -7.58 5.49 11.90
N HIS A 140 -6.63 6.40 12.13
CA HIS A 140 -5.21 6.14 11.87
C HIS A 140 -4.69 4.95 12.70
N GLN A 141 -5.25 4.72 13.89
CA GLN A 141 -4.86 3.62 14.79
C GLN A 141 -5.38 2.26 14.35
N TYR A 142 -6.12 2.23 13.25
CA TYR A 142 -6.68 1.02 12.66
C TYR A 142 -6.29 0.89 11.19
N GLY A 143 -5.35 1.72 10.69
CA GLY A 143 -4.95 1.74 9.28
C GLY A 143 -6.10 2.09 8.32
N LEU A 144 -7.07 2.88 8.78
CA LEU A 144 -8.28 3.25 8.02
C LEU A 144 -8.35 4.76 7.70
N ALA A 145 -7.27 5.49 7.97
CA ALA A 145 -7.14 6.89 7.62
C ALA A 145 -5.73 7.20 7.08
N VAL A 146 -5.64 8.22 6.24
CA VAL A 146 -4.40 8.76 5.70
C VAL A 146 -4.48 10.27 5.67
N ASP A 147 -3.37 10.91 6.05
CA ASP A 147 -3.12 12.32 5.84
C ASP A 147 -2.19 12.49 4.64
N VAL A 148 -2.58 13.34 3.69
CA VAL A 148 -1.78 13.69 2.51
C VAL A 148 -1.61 15.19 2.37
N VAL A 149 -0.66 15.62 1.56
CA VAL A 149 -0.51 17.03 1.17
C VAL A 149 -0.15 17.18 -0.31
N PRO A 150 -0.82 18.07 -1.06
CA PRO A 150 -0.42 18.40 -2.42
C PRO A 150 0.93 19.09 -2.46
N ILE A 151 1.78 18.66 -3.38
CA ILE A 151 3.08 19.25 -3.64
C ILE A 151 3.02 20.00 -4.97
N LYS A 152 3.52 21.23 -4.97
CA LYS A 152 3.74 22.01 -6.19
C LYS A 152 5.04 22.77 -6.07
N ASP A 153 5.93 22.57 -7.04
CA ASP A 153 7.29 23.14 -7.05
C ASP A 153 8.08 22.74 -5.80
N SER A 154 7.99 21.46 -5.40
CA SER A 154 8.61 20.89 -4.19
C SER A 154 8.15 21.51 -2.86
N VAL A 155 7.09 22.31 -2.87
CA VAL A 155 6.52 22.96 -1.69
C VAL A 155 5.14 22.41 -1.39
N ALA A 156 4.91 22.06 -0.11
CA ALA A 156 3.62 21.64 0.40
C ALA A 156 2.58 22.78 0.33
N ARG A 157 1.42 22.50 -0.27
CA ARG A 157 0.35 23.49 -0.49
C ARG A 157 -0.77 23.31 0.53
N TRP A 158 -0.54 23.79 1.74
CA TRP A 158 -1.52 23.72 2.83
C TRP A 158 -2.73 24.65 2.65
N ASP A 159 -2.53 25.81 2.03
CA ASP A 159 -3.54 26.88 1.98
C ASP A 159 -4.29 26.96 0.63
N ASP A 160 -4.02 26.04 -0.31
CA ASP A 160 -4.68 26.03 -1.63
C ASP A 160 -6.03 25.31 -1.58
N VAL A 161 -7.08 26.06 -1.23
CA VAL A 161 -8.47 25.57 -1.14
C VAL A 161 -8.97 24.97 -2.46
N LYS A 162 -8.56 25.51 -3.62
CA LYS A 162 -9.00 25.01 -4.92
C LYS A 162 -8.37 23.65 -5.21
N LEU A 163 -7.09 23.50 -4.88
CA LEU A 163 -6.37 22.23 -5.02
C LEU A 163 -6.94 21.16 -4.09
N TRP A 164 -7.21 21.53 -2.83
CA TRP A 164 -7.87 20.64 -1.87
C TRP A 164 -9.22 20.15 -2.36
N LYS A 165 -10.05 21.04 -2.94
CA LYS A 165 -11.34 20.63 -3.50
C LYS A 165 -11.19 19.61 -4.64
N LYS A 166 -10.18 19.73 -5.48
CA LYS A 166 -9.91 18.75 -6.56
C LYS A 166 -9.54 17.39 -5.98
N VAL A 167 -8.57 17.35 -5.06
CA VAL A 167 -8.10 16.11 -4.41
C VAL A 167 -9.22 15.46 -3.60
N GLY A 168 -9.93 16.25 -2.80
CA GLY A 168 -11.07 15.82 -2.00
C GLY A 168 -12.17 15.15 -2.83
N THR A 169 -12.53 15.78 -3.96
CA THR A 169 -13.57 15.23 -4.86
C THR A 169 -13.14 13.89 -5.45
N VAL A 170 -11.86 13.69 -5.77
CA VAL A 170 -11.34 12.39 -6.23
C VAL A 170 -11.48 11.34 -5.12
N GLY A 171 -11.09 11.67 -3.89
CA GLY A 171 -11.23 10.73 -2.76
C GLY A 171 -12.69 10.34 -2.51
N GLU A 172 -13.62 11.30 -2.58
CA GLU A 172 -15.06 11.04 -2.45
C GLU A 172 -15.58 10.10 -3.56
N GLN A 173 -15.12 10.28 -4.80
CA GLN A 173 -15.47 9.38 -5.93
C GLN A 173 -14.99 7.94 -5.73
N LEU A 174 -13.91 7.76 -4.96
CA LEU A 174 -13.38 6.44 -4.58
C LEU A 174 -14.09 5.84 -3.36
N GLY A 175 -15.09 6.53 -2.80
CA GLY A 175 -15.85 6.10 -1.63
C GLY A 175 -15.18 6.44 -0.30
N LEU A 176 -14.17 7.30 -0.29
CA LEU A 176 -13.52 7.78 0.94
C LEU A 176 -14.32 8.95 1.53
N ARG A 177 -14.37 9.03 2.86
CA ARG A 177 -14.79 10.26 3.53
C ARG A 177 -13.61 11.22 3.58
N TRP A 178 -13.84 12.43 3.12
CA TRP A 178 -12.84 13.48 3.08
C TRP A 178 -13.06 14.52 4.19
N GLY A 179 -12.01 14.83 4.95
CA GLY A 179 -12.07 15.77 6.06
C GLY A 179 -12.29 17.23 5.65
N GLY A 180 -12.11 17.57 4.36
CA GLY A 180 -12.48 18.87 3.83
C GLY A 180 -13.99 19.14 3.77
N ARG A 181 -14.83 18.12 4.01
CA ARG A 181 -16.28 18.30 4.21
C ARG A 181 -16.67 18.60 5.65
N TRP A 182 -15.75 18.45 6.60
CA TRP A 182 -16.07 18.61 8.00
C TRP A 182 -16.16 20.09 8.38
N ARG A 183 -17.12 20.40 9.23
CA ARG A 183 -17.32 21.77 9.73
C ARG A 183 -16.29 22.16 10.79
N ASN A 184 -15.97 21.23 11.71
CA ASN A 184 -15.01 21.46 12.78
C ASN A 184 -14.44 20.12 13.33
N PRO A 185 -13.13 19.88 13.22
CA PRO A 185 -12.17 20.70 12.47
C PRO A 185 -12.38 20.55 10.95
N TYR A 186 -12.04 21.59 10.19
CA TYR A 186 -11.84 21.45 8.75
C TYR A 186 -10.47 20.82 8.54
N ASP A 187 -10.42 19.64 7.91
CA ASP A 187 -9.19 18.87 7.75
C ASP A 187 -9.03 18.30 6.34
N PRO A 188 -8.63 19.13 5.37
CA PRO A 188 -8.63 18.73 3.96
C PRO A 188 -7.53 17.73 3.60
N GLY A 189 -6.53 17.54 4.47
CA GLY A 189 -5.48 16.53 4.30
C GLY A 189 -5.94 15.12 4.65
N HIS A 190 -6.99 15.00 5.48
CA HIS A 190 -7.48 13.73 6.01
C HIS A 190 -8.44 13.02 5.06
N PHE A 191 -8.17 11.74 4.81
CA PHE A 191 -9.09 10.81 4.15
C PHE A 191 -9.26 9.58 5.00
N GLU A 192 -10.48 9.05 5.07
CA GLU A 192 -10.74 7.80 5.78
C GLU A 192 -11.71 6.88 5.05
N TRP A 193 -11.51 5.58 5.21
CA TRP A 193 -12.51 4.57 4.92
C TRP A 193 -13.25 4.20 6.21
N THR A 194 -14.57 4.32 6.23
CA THR A 194 -15.32 4.03 7.46
C THR A 194 -15.76 2.59 7.58
N GLY A 195 -16.05 1.91 6.47
CA GLY A 195 -16.77 0.63 6.50
C GLY A 195 -18.06 0.66 7.33
N GLY A 196 -18.69 1.84 7.47
CA GLY A 196 -19.86 2.03 8.35
C GLY A 196 -19.55 2.17 9.85
N LEU A 197 -18.27 2.20 10.24
CA LEU A 197 -17.84 2.22 11.63
C LEU A 197 -17.32 3.60 12.08
N THR A 198 -17.57 3.90 13.35
CA THR A 198 -16.96 5.02 14.08
C THR A 198 -15.68 4.55 14.77
N SER A 199 -14.82 5.48 15.18
CA SER A 199 -13.63 5.11 15.97
C SER A 199 -14.00 4.42 17.30
N TYR A 200 -15.20 4.69 17.84
CA TYR A 200 -15.69 3.99 19.02
C TYR A 200 -15.98 2.51 18.75
N HIS A 201 -16.62 2.19 17.62
CA HIS A 201 -16.83 0.79 17.22
C HIS A 201 -15.49 0.06 17.03
N LEU A 202 -14.53 0.71 16.38
CA LEU A 202 -13.18 0.15 16.18
C LEU A 202 -12.48 -0.11 17.52
N ALA A 203 -12.62 0.80 18.49
CA ALA A 203 -12.08 0.63 19.84
C ALA A 203 -12.67 -0.56 20.61
N THR A 204 -13.89 -0.98 20.26
CA THR A 204 -14.53 -2.18 20.82
C THR A 204 -14.19 -3.47 20.05
N GLY A 205 -13.31 -3.41 19.06
CA GLY A 205 -12.86 -4.56 18.27
C GLY A 205 -13.71 -4.87 17.02
N LEU A 206 -14.70 -4.03 16.68
CA LEU A 206 -15.42 -4.19 15.42
C LEU A 206 -14.48 -3.86 14.26
N GLN A 207 -14.57 -4.64 13.18
CA GLN A 207 -13.80 -4.43 11.96
C GLN A 207 -14.72 -4.08 10.79
N PRO A 208 -14.26 -3.23 9.85
CA PRO A 208 -15.06 -2.83 8.71
C PRO A 208 -15.36 -4.03 7.81
N GLN A 209 -16.60 -4.13 7.34
CA GLN A 209 -16.98 -5.18 6.40
C GLN A 209 -16.51 -4.83 4.99
N LEU A 210 -15.82 -5.77 4.35
CA LEU A 210 -15.35 -5.60 2.99
C LEU A 210 -16.50 -5.70 1.98
N PRO A 211 -16.46 -4.93 0.87
CA PRO A 211 -17.42 -5.10 -0.20
C PRO A 211 -17.42 -6.54 -0.71
N LYS A 212 -18.60 -7.10 -1.00
CA LYS A 212 -18.73 -8.45 -1.56
C LYS A 212 -18.02 -8.65 -2.90
N THR A 213 -17.67 -7.56 -3.59
CA THR A 213 -16.92 -7.56 -4.85
C THR A 213 -15.41 -7.51 -4.66
N TYR A 214 -14.94 -7.25 -3.44
CA TYR A 214 -13.51 -7.21 -3.15
C TYR A 214 -12.92 -8.62 -3.23
N ARG A 215 -11.75 -8.73 -3.85
CA ARG A 215 -11.05 -9.99 -4.09
C ARG A 215 -9.57 -9.75 -3.83
N ASN A 216 -9.07 -10.31 -2.74
CA ASN A 216 -7.64 -10.42 -2.47
C ASN A 216 -7.40 -11.83 -1.91
N PRO A 217 -6.78 -12.74 -2.70
CA PRO A 217 -6.48 -14.11 -2.26
C PRO A 217 -5.54 -14.18 -1.04
N CYS A 218 -4.67 -13.19 -0.86
CA CYS A 218 -3.67 -13.13 0.21
C CYS A 218 -4.12 -12.26 1.39
N LEU A 219 -5.40 -11.88 1.45
CA LEU A 219 -5.90 -10.90 2.44
C LEU A 219 -5.60 -11.31 3.89
N GLU A 220 -5.75 -12.58 4.22
CA GLU A 220 -5.53 -13.08 5.58
C GLU A 220 -4.06 -12.97 5.99
N GLU A 221 -3.15 -13.36 5.10
CA GLU A 221 -1.70 -13.25 5.29
C GLU A 221 -1.27 -11.77 5.38
N GLU A 222 -1.77 -10.91 4.48
CA GLU A 222 -1.49 -9.47 4.53
C GLU A 222 -1.98 -8.82 5.82
N LEU A 223 -3.17 -9.19 6.31
CA LEU A 223 -3.68 -8.68 7.57
C LEU A 223 -2.86 -9.17 8.77
N ALA A 224 -2.40 -10.43 8.75
CA ALA A 224 -1.54 -10.96 9.80
C ALA A 224 -0.22 -10.17 9.90
N SER A 225 0.49 -10.01 8.78
CA SER A 225 1.73 -9.22 8.75
C SER A 225 1.50 -7.74 9.11
N LEU A 226 0.38 -7.16 8.68
CA LEU A 226 -0.01 -5.80 9.04
C LEU A 226 -0.22 -5.65 10.55
N TYR A 227 -0.89 -6.60 11.20
CA TYR A 227 -1.11 -6.57 12.64
C TYR A 227 0.18 -6.73 13.43
N GLU A 228 1.10 -7.59 12.98
CA GLU A 228 2.43 -7.71 13.57
C GLU A 228 3.19 -6.38 13.49
N GLY A 229 3.20 -5.74 12.32
CA GLY A 229 3.81 -4.42 12.14
C GLY A 229 3.18 -3.34 13.02
N TRP A 230 1.85 -3.31 13.16
CA TRP A 230 1.17 -2.39 14.07
C TRP A 230 1.58 -2.61 15.52
N GLN A 231 1.60 -3.86 15.98
CA GLN A 231 2.00 -4.20 17.35
C GLN A 231 3.45 -3.81 17.64
N ALA A 232 4.35 -4.04 16.68
CA ALA A 232 5.75 -3.68 16.81
C ALA A 232 5.92 -2.16 16.93
N TRP A 233 5.26 -1.38 16.07
CA TRP A 233 5.29 0.09 16.13
C TRP A 233 4.62 0.66 17.40
N GLU A 234 3.54 0.05 17.88
CA GLU A 234 2.94 0.41 19.18
C GLU A 234 3.94 0.22 20.33
N ALA A 235 4.64 -0.92 20.37
CA ALA A 235 5.65 -1.20 21.37
C ALA A 235 6.85 -0.24 21.28
N GLU A 236 7.33 0.03 20.05
CA GLU A 236 8.44 0.93 19.81
C GLU A 236 8.11 2.36 20.25
N GLN A 237 7.00 2.93 19.76
CA GLN A 237 6.67 4.32 20.08
C GLN A 237 6.22 4.51 21.52
N ALA A 238 5.61 3.49 22.14
CA ALA A 238 5.39 3.50 23.59
C ALA A 238 6.71 3.55 24.36
N THR A 239 7.71 2.77 23.95
CA THR A 239 9.05 2.79 24.54
C THR A 239 9.71 4.16 24.37
N LEU A 240 9.68 4.72 23.16
CA LEU A 240 10.23 6.06 22.88
C LEU A 240 9.54 7.14 23.71
N ALA A 241 8.22 7.09 23.84
CA ALA A 241 7.45 8.04 24.63
C ALA A 241 7.74 7.96 26.14
N SER A 242 8.15 6.80 26.64
CA SER A 242 8.49 6.58 28.04
C SER A 242 9.91 7.02 28.42
N LYS A 243 10.79 7.27 27.44
CA LYS A 243 12.16 7.71 27.71
C LYS A 243 12.13 9.10 28.36
N PRO A 244 12.81 9.31 29.50
CA PRO A 244 12.96 10.63 30.07
C PRO A 244 13.60 11.57 29.04
N LEU A 245 13.09 12.79 28.92
CA LEU A 245 13.80 13.86 28.22
C LEU A 245 15.18 13.95 28.87
N ALA A 246 16.24 13.70 28.11
CA ALA A 246 17.60 13.86 28.59
C ALA A 246 17.69 15.26 29.23
N SER A 247 18.07 15.32 30.51
CA SER A 247 18.23 16.57 31.22
C SER A 247 19.13 17.46 30.38
N ALA A 248 18.59 18.57 29.88
CA ALA A 248 19.40 19.58 29.25
C ALA A 248 20.43 20.00 30.30
N ASN A 249 21.68 19.56 30.12
CA ASN A 249 22.80 20.02 30.91
C ASN A 249 22.90 21.53 30.65
N THR A 250 22.35 22.31 31.56
CA THR A 250 22.60 23.74 31.65
C THR A 250 24.03 23.89 32.14
N ASN A 251 24.92 24.30 31.22
CA ASN A 251 26.20 24.91 31.58
C ASN A 251 25.99 26.20 32.36
#